data_AF-A0A7J6NUJ7-F1
#
_entry.id   AF-A0A7J6NUJ7-F1
#
_cell.length_a   1.000
_cell.length_b   1.000
_cell.length_c   1.000
_cell.angle_alpha   90.00
_cell.angle_beta   90.00
_cell.angle_gamma   90.00
#
_symmetry.space_group_name_H-M   'P 1'
#
loop_
_entity.id
_entity.type
_entity.pdbx_description
1 polymer ?
#
loop_
_entity_poly.entity_id
_entity_poly.type
_entity_poly.pdbx_seq_one_letter_code
_entity_poly.pdbx_strand_id
1 'polypeptide(L)'
;MKIQNLVLQRIGTGRVPIEDLGATYTAKAGLYSVTRDLLAMVYSATSTEVTAHILGDILDSDVYYRLQPDLPRAVELDEADDESMDELIRIAEEYVARSEVDQRLRRIARKLFDSSLSRSKL
;
A
#
# COMPACT_ATOMS: atom_id res chain seq x y z
N MET A 1 2.93 -20.33 -20.84
CA MET A 1 3.74 -19.15 -21.17
C MET A 1 4.20 -18.52 -19.86
N LYS A 2 5.46 -18.71 -19.44
CA LYS A 2 5.98 -18.09 -18.21
C LYS A 2 6.50 -16.70 -18.56
N ILE A 3 5.89 -15.66 -18.03
CA ILE A 3 6.37 -14.28 -18.18
C ILE A 3 7.58 -14.14 -17.25
N GLN A 4 8.80 -14.34 -17.79
CA GLN A 4 10.02 -14.41 -16.98
C GLN A 4 10.58 -13.04 -16.56
N ASN A 5 10.00 -11.93 -17.04
CA ASN A 5 10.53 -10.57 -16.86
C ASN A 5 9.49 -9.58 -16.30
N LEU A 6 8.47 -10.05 -15.58
CA LEU A 6 7.48 -9.17 -14.96
C LEU A 6 7.90 -8.84 -13.52
N VAL A 7 7.98 -7.56 -13.22
CA VAL A 7 8.10 -7.03 -11.85
C VAL A 7 6.91 -6.09 -11.65
N LEU A 8 6.03 -6.44 -10.72
CA LEU A 8 4.88 -5.62 -10.36
C LEU A 8 5.09 -5.06 -8.95
N GLN A 9 5.39 -3.76 -8.87
CA GLN A 9 5.55 -3.05 -7.61
C GLN A 9 4.30 -2.20 -7.34
N ARG A 10 3.70 -2.37 -6.16
CA ARG A 10 2.61 -1.55 -5.66
C ARG A 10 3.07 -0.78 -4.43
N ILE A 11 2.88 0.53 -4.47
CA ILE A 11 3.14 1.44 -3.34
C ILE A 11 1.78 1.91 -2.82
N GLY A 12 1.49 1.64 -1.55
CA GLY A 12 0.27 2.06 -0.87
C GLY A 12 0.53 3.24 0.09
N THR A 13 -0.50 4.01 0.37
CA THR A 13 -0.47 5.20 1.25
C THR A 13 -0.63 4.86 2.73
N GLY A 14 -0.50 3.59 3.10
CA GLY A 14 -0.67 3.10 4.46
C GLY A 14 -1.89 2.21 4.66
N ARG A 15 -1.96 1.53 5.80
CA ARG A 15 -3.08 0.67 6.20
C ARG A 15 -3.43 0.91 7.67
N VAL A 16 -4.69 1.10 7.96
CA VAL A 16 -5.20 1.27 9.33
C VAL A 16 -5.93 -0.02 9.73
N PRO A 17 -5.86 -0.46 11.00
CA PRO A 17 -6.70 -1.53 11.51
C PRO A 17 -8.21 -1.24 11.29
N ILE A 18 -8.98 -2.27 10.95
CA ILE A 18 -10.43 -2.15 10.65
C ILE A 18 -11.22 -1.62 11.87
N GLU A 19 -10.75 -1.93 13.07
CA GLU A 19 -11.31 -1.49 14.34
C GLU A 19 -11.24 0.04 14.55
N ASP A 20 -10.17 0.69 14.07
CA ASP A 20 -10.00 2.14 14.18
C ASP A 20 -10.75 2.91 13.09
N LEU A 21 -10.99 2.28 11.94
CA LEU A 21 -11.84 2.82 10.88
C LEU A 21 -13.29 2.96 11.38
N GLY A 22 -13.82 1.94 12.05
CA GLY A 22 -15.18 1.96 12.59
C GLY A 22 -15.41 3.12 13.56
N ALA A 23 -14.51 3.30 14.51
CA ALA A 23 -14.59 4.33 15.55
C ALA A 23 -14.50 5.76 14.98
N THR A 24 -13.57 6.00 14.05
CA THR A 24 -13.33 7.32 13.45
C THR A 24 -14.56 7.82 12.68
N TYR A 25 -15.21 6.95 11.91
CA TYR A 25 -16.40 7.32 11.14
C TYR A 25 -17.66 7.45 12.01
N THR A 26 -17.83 6.64 13.07
CA THR A 26 -18.95 6.84 14.02
C THR A 26 -18.78 8.09 14.88
N ALA A 27 -17.55 8.51 15.18
CA ALA A 27 -17.28 9.69 16.01
C ALA A 27 -17.47 11.00 15.23
N LYS A 28 -17.07 11.06 13.95
CA LYS A 28 -17.31 12.24 13.08
C LYS A 28 -18.73 12.31 12.51
N ALA A 29 -19.42 11.18 12.35
CA ALA A 29 -20.78 11.15 11.84
C ALA A 29 -21.80 11.32 12.98
N GLY A 30 -22.14 12.56 13.28
CA GLY A 30 -23.53 12.88 13.66
C GLY A 30 -24.53 12.68 12.49
N LEU A 31 -24.20 11.87 11.49
CA LEU A 31 -24.82 11.81 10.16
C LEU A 31 -25.23 10.38 9.76
N TYR A 32 -26.42 10.29 9.19
CA TYR A 32 -27.22 9.14 8.77
C TYR A 32 -26.48 7.94 8.11
N SER A 33 -27.08 6.75 8.26
CA SER A 33 -26.70 5.44 7.65
C SER A 33 -26.15 5.53 6.23
N VAL A 34 -26.74 6.38 5.39
CA VAL A 34 -26.42 6.50 3.96
C VAL A 34 -24.98 6.96 3.71
N THR A 35 -24.45 7.90 4.50
CA THR A 35 -23.07 8.37 4.34
C THR A 35 -22.06 7.28 4.70
N ARG A 36 -22.37 6.50 5.75
CA ARG A 36 -21.60 5.32 6.16
C ARG A 36 -21.65 4.23 5.09
N ASP A 37 -22.82 3.97 4.52
CA ASP A 37 -23.00 2.94 3.48
C ASP A 37 -22.31 3.33 2.15
N LEU A 38 -22.34 4.61 1.79
CA LEU A 38 -21.59 5.15 0.64
C LEU A 38 -20.07 5.06 0.84
N LEU A 39 -19.57 5.47 2.02
CA LEU A 39 -18.15 5.31 2.35
C LEU A 39 -17.74 3.84 2.34
N ALA A 40 -18.54 2.95 2.94
CA ALA A 40 -18.28 1.52 2.93
C ALA A 40 -18.27 0.93 1.50
N MET A 41 -19.17 1.37 0.61
CA MET A 41 -19.14 0.97 -0.80
C MET A 41 -17.90 1.48 -1.53
N VAL A 42 -17.52 2.75 -1.33
CA VAL A 42 -16.29 3.32 -1.92
C VAL A 42 -15.06 2.58 -1.40
N TYR A 43 -14.98 2.31 -0.10
CA TYR A 43 -13.90 1.50 0.49
C TYR A 43 -13.89 0.07 -0.04
N SER A 44 -15.04 -0.56 -0.20
CA SER A 44 -15.13 -1.90 -0.81
C SER A 44 -14.67 -1.90 -2.27
N ALA A 45 -15.04 -0.87 -3.05
CA ALA A 45 -14.69 -0.75 -4.46
C ALA A 45 -13.23 -0.34 -4.68
N THR A 46 -12.66 0.42 -3.74
CA THR A 46 -11.24 0.84 -3.73
C THR A 46 -10.39 -0.06 -2.84
N SER A 47 -10.94 -1.17 -2.35
CA SER A 47 -10.25 -2.08 -1.42
C SER A 47 -9.06 -2.73 -2.09
N THR A 48 -7.95 -2.04 -1.93
CA THR A 48 -6.65 -2.41 -2.47
C THR A 48 -6.14 -3.72 -1.87
N GLU A 49 -6.61 -4.06 -0.67
CA GLU A 49 -6.31 -5.29 0.07
C GLU A 49 -6.80 -6.53 -0.67
N VAL A 50 -8.05 -6.55 -1.13
CA VAL A 50 -8.61 -7.73 -1.84
C VAL A 50 -7.83 -8.00 -3.12
N THR A 51 -7.57 -6.96 -3.91
CA THR A 51 -6.73 -7.08 -5.11
C THR A 51 -5.31 -7.53 -4.75
N ALA A 52 -4.73 -7.06 -3.64
CA ALA A 52 -3.40 -7.47 -3.21
C ALA A 52 -3.36 -8.94 -2.79
N HIS A 53 -4.40 -9.45 -2.13
CA HIS A 53 -4.53 -10.87 -1.81
C HIS A 53 -4.64 -11.73 -3.06
N ILE A 54 -5.54 -11.37 -3.98
CA ILE A 54 -5.70 -12.08 -5.26
C ILE A 54 -4.38 -12.10 -6.05
N LEU A 55 -3.68 -10.97 -6.13
CA LEU A 55 -2.39 -10.91 -6.82
C LEU A 55 -1.30 -11.70 -6.09
N GLY A 56 -1.32 -11.73 -4.76
CA GLY A 56 -0.40 -12.55 -3.96
C GLY A 56 -0.62 -14.05 -4.09
N ASP A 57 -1.86 -14.49 -4.35
CA ASP A 57 -2.21 -15.89 -4.55
C ASP A 57 -1.88 -16.37 -5.98
N ILE A 58 -1.98 -15.48 -6.97
CA ILE A 58 -1.78 -15.80 -8.39
C ILE A 58 -0.33 -15.64 -8.82
N LEU A 59 0.37 -14.63 -8.31
CA LEU A 59 1.72 -14.29 -8.74
C LEU A 59 2.75 -14.85 -7.76
N ASP A 60 3.87 -15.32 -8.30
CA ASP A 60 4.99 -15.76 -7.48
C ASP A 60 5.47 -14.63 -6.56
N SER A 61 5.92 -14.99 -5.35
CA SER A 61 6.37 -14.05 -4.32
C SER A 61 7.55 -13.15 -4.74
N ASP A 62 8.21 -13.49 -5.85
CA ASP A 62 9.29 -12.73 -6.46
C ASP A 62 8.83 -11.87 -7.66
N VAL A 63 7.55 -11.89 -8.02
CA VAL A 63 6.96 -11.09 -9.10
C VAL A 63 6.15 -9.91 -8.55
N TYR A 64 5.39 -10.13 -7.47
CA TYR A 64 4.53 -9.10 -6.88
C TYR A 64 5.09 -8.56 -5.56
N TYR A 65 5.35 -7.25 -5.52
CA TYR A 65 5.88 -6.57 -4.36
C TYR A 65 4.91 -5.49 -3.87
N ARG A 66 4.30 -5.76 -2.70
CA ARG A 66 3.47 -4.79 -1.97
C ARG A 66 4.30 -4.06 -0.92
N LEU A 67 4.41 -2.74 -1.07
CA LEU A 67 5.00 -1.81 -0.10
C LEU A 67 3.87 -0.94 0.45
N GLN A 68 3.48 -1.21 1.69
CA GLN A 68 2.38 -0.51 2.34
C GLN A 68 2.65 -0.54 3.86
N PRO A 69 2.97 0.61 4.47
CA PRO A 69 3.15 0.69 5.92
C PRO A 69 1.82 0.51 6.64
N ASP A 70 1.87 0.02 7.88
CA ASP A 70 0.72 0.14 8.80
C ASP A 70 0.77 1.54 9.43
N LEU A 71 -0.38 2.21 9.47
CA LEU A 71 -0.57 3.52 10.08
C LEU A 71 -1.15 3.34 11.49
N PRO A 72 -0.74 4.20 12.45
CA PRO A 72 -1.27 4.14 13.82
C PRO A 72 -2.70 4.68 13.93
N ARG A 73 -3.17 5.44 12.93
CA ARG A 73 -4.52 6.04 12.91
C ARG A 73 -5.02 6.23 11.47
N ALA A 74 -6.33 6.43 11.35
CA ALA A 74 -6.91 6.89 10.10
C ALA A 74 -6.46 8.32 9.78
N VAL A 75 -6.01 8.52 8.55
CA VAL A 75 -5.63 9.82 7.99
C VAL A 75 -6.50 10.09 6.77
N GLU A 76 -7.10 11.27 6.73
CA GLU A 76 -7.97 11.67 5.62
C GLU A 76 -7.14 12.07 4.40
N LEU A 77 -7.77 12.02 3.22
CA LEU A 77 -7.09 12.31 1.97
C LEU A 77 -6.69 13.79 1.85
N ASP A 78 -7.43 14.66 2.52
CA ASP A 78 -7.24 16.10 2.59
C ASP A 78 -6.48 16.55 3.85
N GLU A 79 -5.86 15.61 4.59
CA GLU A 79 -4.94 15.95 5.67
C GLU A 79 -3.76 16.76 5.11
N ALA A 80 -3.52 17.92 5.72
CA ALA A 80 -2.52 18.88 5.28
C ALA A 80 -1.83 19.59 6.45
N ASP A 81 -2.13 19.17 7.69
CA ASP A 81 -1.44 19.66 8.87
C ASP A 81 0.03 19.20 8.89
N ASP A 82 0.94 20.15 9.09
CA ASP A 82 2.39 19.91 8.98
C ASP A 82 2.87 18.84 9.98
N GLU A 83 2.35 18.85 11.22
CA GLU A 83 2.71 17.85 12.24
C GLU A 83 2.24 16.45 11.83
N SER A 84 1.03 16.35 11.28
CA SER A 84 0.51 15.10 10.72
C SER A 84 1.31 14.60 9.52
N MET A 85 1.78 15.50 8.66
CA MET A 85 2.62 15.15 7.50
C MET A 85 4.01 14.69 7.92
N ASP A 86 4.64 15.34 8.90
CA ASP A 86 5.92 14.92 9.46
C ASP A 86 5.82 13.52 10.11
N GLU A 87 4.72 13.24 10.81
CA GLU A 87 4.43 11.91 11.35
C GLU A 87 4.37 10.85 10.24
N LEU A 88 3.66 11.14 9.14
CA LEU A 88 3.57 10.23 7.99
C LEU A 88 4.90 9.98 7.30
N ILE A 89 5.73 11.02 7.15
CA ILE A 89 7.09 10.89 6.60
C ILE A 89 7.91 9.97 7.48
N ARG A 90 7.92 10.21 8.80
CA ARG A 90 8.64 9.36 9.76
C ARG A 90 8.20 7.90 9.69
N ILE A 91 6.90 7.63 9.61
CA ILE A 91 6.37 6.26 9.45
C ILE A 91 6.87 5.61 8.16
N ALA A 92 6.91 6.35 7.05
CA ALA A 92 7.41 5.84 5.78
C ALA A 92 8.92 5.52 5.84
N GLU A 93 9.71 6.39 6.46
CA GLU A 93 11.15 6.18 6.67
C GLU A 93 11.42 4.95 7.54
N GLU A 94 10.73 4.84 8.68
CA GLU A 94 10.82 3.68 9.57
C GLU A 94 10.40 2.38 8.87
N TYR A 95 9.36 2.43 8.03
CA TYR A 95 8.92 1.28 7.24
C TYR A 95 10.00 0.80 6.26
N VAL A 96 10.62 1.72 5.52
CA VAL A 96 11.66 1.39 4.54
C VAL A 96 12.95 0.92 5.23
N ALA A 97 13.23 1.41 6.44
CA ALA A 97 14.38 0.99 7.24
C ALA A 97 14.26 -0.46 7.77
N ARG A 98 13.07 -1.08 7.73
CA ARG A 98 12.88 -2.48 8.14
C ARG A 98 13.68 -3.40 7.23
N SER A 99 14.41 -4.34 7.83
CA SER A 99 15.34 -5.21 7.10
C SER A 99 14.64 -6.04 6.01
N GLU A 100 13.41 -6.52 6.24
CA GLU A 100 12.67 -7.25 5.21
C GLU A 100 12.25 -6.36 4.03
N VAL A 101 11.99 -5.07 4.27
CA VAL A 101 11.57 -4.11 3.25
C VAL A 101 12.78 -3.69 2.41
N ASP A 102 13.90 -3.33 3.03
CA ASP A 102 15.16 -3.03 2.33
C ASP A 102 15.60 -4.21 1.45
N GLN A 103 15.55 -5.44 1.96
CA GLN A 103 15.87 -6.63 1.16
C GLN A 103 14.94 -6.82 -0.05
N ARG A 104 13.64 -6.51 0.09
CA ARG A 104 12.69 -6.56 -1.03
C ARG A 104 13.01 -5.48 -2.06
N LEU A 105 13.27 -4.25 -1.62
CA LEU A 105 13.66 -3.15 -2.50
C LEU A 105 14.95 -3.45 -3.29
N ARG A 106 15.98 -4.01 -2.63
CA ARG A 106 17.22 -4.44 -3.30
C ARG A 106 16.97 -5.51 -4.35
N ARG A 107 16.09 -6.48 -4.08
CA ARG A 107 15.70 -7.52 -5.04
C ARG A 107 15.01 -6.92 -6.27
N ILE A 108 14.06 -6.01 -6.06
CA ILE A 108 13.37 -5.27 -7.13
C ILE A 108 14.40 -4.51 -7.98
N ALA A 109 15.25 -3.71 -7.33
CA ALA A 109 16.26 -2.90 -8.00
C ALA A 109 17.20 -3.76 -8.86
N ARG A 110 17.65 -4.90 -8.34
CA ARG A 110 18.49 -5.84 -9.09
C ARG A 110 17.78 -6.39 -10.32
N LYS A 111 16.52 -6.85 -10.19
CA LYS A 111 15.74 -7.36 -11.33
C LYS A 111 15.54 -6.28 -12.41
N LEU A 112 15.26 -5.04 -12.02
CA LEU A 112 15.11 -3.93 -12.95
C LEU A 112 16.42 -3.59 -13.66
N PHE A 113 17.55 -3.60 -12.94
CA PHE A 113 18.87 -3.35 -13.50
C PHE A 113 19.31 -4.45 -14.47
N ASP A 114 19.16 -5.72 -14.10
CA ASP A 114 19.51 -6.85 -14.97
C ASP A 114 18.66 -6.84 -16.24
N SER A 115 17.38 -6.48 -16.12
CA SER A 115 16.46 -6.34 -17.25
C SER A 115 16.85 -5.19 -18.19
N SER A 116 17.36 -4.08 -17.67
CA SER A 116 17.78 -2.93 -18.48
C SER A 116 19.06 -3.23 -19.27
N LEU A 117 20.04 -3.91 -18.65
CA LEU A 117 21.25 -4.37 -19.35
C LEU A 117 20.94 -5.40 -20.45
N SER A 118 20.01 -6.32 -20.21
CA SER A 118 19.62 -7.30 -21.22
C SER A 118 18.95 -6.65 -22.44
N ARG A 119 18.26 -5.51 -22.26
CA ARG A 119 17.63 -4.75 -23.36
C ARG A 119 18.61 -3.88 -24.13
N SER A 120 19.74 -3.47 -23.53
CA SER A 120 20.73 -2.63 -24.21
C SER A 120 21.68 -3.40 -25.14
N LYS A 121 21.61 -4.74 -25.15
CA LYS A 121 22.43 -5.63 -25.99
C LYS A 121 21.71 -6.16 -27.24
N LEU A 122 20.48 -5.70 -27.48
CA LEU A 122 19.68 -5.94 -28.68
C LEU A 122 19.66 -4.65 -29.52
#